data_AF-A0A1P8JXZ4-F1
#
_entry.id   AF-A0A1P8JXZ4-F1
#
_cell.length_a   1.000
_cell.length_b   1.000
_cell.length_c   1.000
_cell.angle_alpha   90.00
_cell.angle_beta   90.00
_cell.angle_gamma   90.00
#
_symmetry.space_group_name_H-M   'P 1'
#
loop_
_entity.id
_entity.type
_entity.pdbx_description
1 polymer ?
#
loop_
_entity_poly.entity_id
_entity_poly.type
_entity_poly.pdbx_seq_one_letter_code
_entity_poly.pdbx_strand_id
1 'polypeptide(L)' 'MARTNEWAGKVMALVKSGNTAAAIAQIKVAPSVKDLRAFQTALVVGKLSGKWRDLDAAVNENLALLAAPRLHRSP' A
#
# COMPACT_ATOMS: atom_id res chain seq x y z
N MET A 1 11.91 -13.98 -14.65
CA MET A 1 11.09 -12.76 -14.47
C MET A 1 10.82 -12.59 -12.99
N ALA A 2 11.13 -11.43 -12.41
CA ALA A 2 10.79 -11.16 -11.01
C ALA A 2 9.28 -11.34 -10.85
N ARG A 3 8.86 -12.20 -9.91
CA ARG A 3 7.44 -12.50 -9.66
C ARG A 3 6.74 -11.18 -9.37
N THR A 4 5.93 -10.70 -10.31
CA THR A 4 5.14 -9.48 -10.16
C THR A 4 4.38 -9.57 -8.84
N ASN A 5 4.46 -8.53 -8.01
CA ASN A 5 3.69 -8.50 -6.79
C ASN A 5 2.21 -8.34 -7.17
N GLU A 6 1.47 -9.45 -7.14
CA GLU A 6 0.08 -9.51 -7.60
C GLU A 6 -0.83 -8.60 -6.77
N TRP A 7 -0.60 -8.56 -5.44
CA TRP A 7 -1.34 -7.68 -4.54
C TRP A 7 -1.13 -6.21 -4.91
N ALA A 8 0.13 -5.78 -5.03
CA ALA A 8 0.45 -4.40 -5.40
C ALA A 8 -0.15 -4.04 -6.77
N GLY A 9 -0.13 -4.96 -7.73
CA GLY A 9 -0.77 -4.79 -9.03
C GLY A 9 -2.28 -4.56 -8.94
N LYS A 10 -2.99 -5.35 -8.14
CA LYS A 10 -4.44 -5.20 -7.91
C LYS A 10 -4.79 -3.87 -7.25
N VAL A 11 -4.05 -3.47 -6.21
CA VAL A 11 -4.28 -2.17 -5.54
C VAL A 11 -3.97 -1.02 -6.49
N MET A 12 -2.93 -1.15 -7.32
CA MET A 12 -2.61 -0.14 -8.34
C MET A 12 -3.71 -0.01 -9.40
N ALA A 13 -4.43 -1.09 -9.73
CA ALA A 13 -5.60 -1.01 -10.62
C ALA A 13 -6.73 -0.17 -10.01
N LEU A 14 -7.01 -0.33 -8.70
CA LEU A 14 -8.02 0.47 -7.99
C LEU A 14 -7.67 1.96 -7.99
N VAL A 15 -6.39 2.29 -7.77
CA VAL A 15 -5.93 3.68 -7.81
C VAL A 15 -6.05 4.26 -9.22
N LYS A 16 -5.68 3.51 -10.25
CA LYS A 16 -5.81 3.96 -11.66
C LYS A 16 -7.26 4.13 -12.08
N SER A 17 -8.20 3.36 -11.52
CA SER A 17 -9.63 3.53 -11.76
C SER A 17 -10.25 4.69 -10.96
N GLY A 18 -9.46 5.43 -10.18
CA GLY A 18 -9.94 6.52 -9.32
C GLY A 18 -10.64 6.06 -8.04
N ASN A 19 -10.70 4.75 -7.76
CA ASN A 19 -11.32 4.22 -6.56
C ASN A 19 -10.32 4.22 -5.38
N THR A 20 -10.00 5.42 -4.91
CA THR A 20 -9.03 5.64 -3.82
C THR A 20 -9.52 5.06 -2.49
N ALA A 21 -10.83 5.07 -2.22
CA ALA A 21 -11.40 4.48 -1.02
C ALA A 21 -11.14 2.96 -0.94
N ALA A 22 -11.37 2.22 -2.03
CA ALA A 22 -11.08 0.80 -2.07
C ALA A 22 -9.57 0.52 -1.98
N ALA A 23 -8.73 1.35 -2.61
CA ALA A 23 -7.28 1.23 -2.49
C ALA A 23 -6.82 1.42 -1.03
N ILE A 24 -7.35 2.43 -0.33
CA ILE A 24 -7.07 2.67 1.09
C ILE A 24 -7.51 1.49 1.95
N ALA A 25 -8.69 0.92 1.69
CA ALA A 25 -9.15 -0.28 2.40
C ALA A 25 -8.17 -1.45 2.23
N GLN A 26 -7.66 -1.68 1.02
CA GLN A 26 -6.66 -2.72 0.76
C GLN A 26 -5.33 -2.46 1.45
N ILE A 27 -4.86 -1.20 1.47
CA ILE A 27 -3.63 -0.79 2.17
C ILE A 27 -3.70 -1.12 3.67
N LYS A 28 -4.85 -0.89 4.31
CA LYS A 28 -5.08 -1.19 5.73
C LYS A 28 -5.03 -2.68 6.07
N VAL A 29 -5.25 -3.55 5.09
CA VAL A 29 -5.20 -5.01 5.24
C VAL A 29 -4.04 -5.63 4.46
N ALA A 30 -2.98 -4.85 4.21
CA ALA A 30 -1.83 -5.31 3.45
C ALA A 30 -1.22 -6.58 4.09
N PRO A 31 -0.92 -7.64 3.30
CA PRO A 31 -0.49 -8.92 3.86
C PRO A 31 0.89 -8.86 4.52
N SER A 32 1.78 -8.00 4.01
CA SER A 32 3.14 -7.87 4.51
C SER A 32 3.76 -6.50 4.22
N VAL A 33 4.83 -6.16 4.94
CA VAL A 33 5.66 -4.97 4.65
C VAL A 33 6.19 -5.02 3.22
N LYS A 34 6.55 -6.20 2.71
CA LYS A 34 7.09 -6.38 1.36
C LYS A 34 6.07 -5.98 0.29
N ASP A 35 4.80 -6.35 0.48
CA ASP A 35 3.73 -6.02 -0.45
C ASP A 35 3.46 -4.53 -0.47
N LEU A 36 3.38 -3.92 0.72
CA LEU A 36 3.14 -2.49 0.86
C LEU A 36 4.30 -1.64 0.32
N ARG A 37 5.56 -2.10 0.47
CA ARG A 37 6.73 -1.46 -0.16
C ARG A 37 6.70 -1.59 -1.68
N ALA A 38 6.33 -2.76 -2.23
CA ALA A 38 6.21 -2.94 -3.67
C ALA A 38 5.14 -1.99 -4.26
N PHE A 39 4.02 -1.80 -3.56
CA PHE A 39 2.99 -0.84 -3.93
C PHE A 39 3.49 0.61 -3.85
N GLN A 40 4.20 0.99 -2.77
CA GLN A 40 4.83 2.32 -2.65
C GLN A 40 5.78 2.59 -3.82
N THR A 41 6.62 1.62 -4.20
CA THR A 41 7.49 1.73 -5.39
C THR A 41 6.67 1.91 -6.67
N ALA A 42 5.57 1.17 -6.84
CA ALA A 42 4.70 1.31 -8.00
C ALA A 42 4.06 2.70 -8.12
N LEU A 43 3.68 3.33 -6.99
CA LEU A 43 3.19 4.71 -6.96
C LEU A 43 4.26 5.71 -7.39
N VAL A 44 5.50 5.55 -6.92
CA VAL A 44 6.64 6.42 -7.30
C VAL A 44 6.94 6.27 -8.79
N VAL A 45 7.09 5.04 -9.30
CA VAL A 45 7.35 4.76 -10.72
C VAL A 45 6.21 5.28 -11.59
N GLY A 46 4.96 5.14 -11.14
CA GLY A 46 3.79 5.67 -11.81
C GLY A 46 3.62 7.19 -11.73
N LYS A 47 4.48 7.89 -10.98
CA LYS A 47 4.35 9.34 -10.66
C LYS A 47 2.98 9.69 -10.04
N LEU A 48 2.47 8.80 -9.21
CA LEU A 48 1.18 8.95 -8.51
C LEU A 48 1.34 9.27 -7.02
N SER A 49 2.57 9.24 -6.51
CA SER A 49 2.89 9.72 -5.16
C SER A 49 2.51 11.19 -5.01
N GLY A 50 1.89 11.56 -3.88
CA GLY A 50 1.47 12.94 -3.61
C GLY A 50 0.16 13.35 -4.27
N LYS A 51 -0.40 12.51 -5.17
CA LYS A 51 -1.65 12.83 -5.88
C LYS A 51 -2.87 12.79 -4.96
N TRP A 52 -2.87 11.89 -3.98
CA TRP A 52 -3.94 11.74 -3.00
C TRP A 52 -3.36 11.62 -1.61
N ARG A 53 -3.46 12.71 -0.83
CA ARG A 53 -2.87 12.80 0.51
C ARG A 53 -3.27 11.66 1.43
N ASP A 54 -4.54 11.27 1.41
CA ASP A 54 -5.06 10.21 2.30
C ASP A 54 -4.53 8.82 1.90
N LEU A 55 -4.24 8.62 0.62
CA LEU A 55 -3.64 7.38 0.13
C LEU A 55 -2.17 7.28 0.56
N ASP A 56 -1.41 8.37 0.43
CA ASP A 56 -0.02 8.43 0.88
C ASP A 56 0.08 8.28 2.41
N ALA A 57 -0.84 8.91 3.16
CA ALA A 57 -0.95 8.75 4.61
C ALA A 57 -1.20 7.28 4.98
N ALA A 58 -2.18 6.63 4.34
CA ALA A 58 -2.48 5.22 4.59
C ALA A 58 -1.27 4.31 4.34
N VAL A 59 -0.48 4.55 3.27
CA VAL A 59 0.75 3.78 3.00
C VAL A 59 1.76 3.96 4.13
N ASN A 60 2.02 5.20 4.55
CA ASN A 60 3.03 5.48 5.57
C ASN A 60 2.64 4.92 6.95
N GLU A 61 1.38 5.10 7.35
CA GLU A 61 0.83 4.57 8.59
C GLU A 61 0.93 3.04 8.64
N ASN A 62 0.51 2.36 7.58
CA ASN A 62 0.51 0.89 7.57
C ASN A 62 1.91 0.30 7.44
N LEU A 63 2.86 1.00 6.81
CA LEU A 63 4.27 0.62 6.85
C LEU A 63 4.81 0.66 8.29
N ALA A 64 4.48 1.71 9.05
CA ALA A 64 4.88 1.81 10.46
C ALA A 64 4.23 0.72 11.32
N LEU A 65 2.92 0.48 11.16
CA LEU A 65 2.18 -0.55 11.90
C LEU A 65 2.72 -1.96 11.62
N LEU A 66 3.00 -2.28 10.36
CA LEU A 66 3.52 -3.60 9.98
C LEU A 66 4.98 -3.81 10.38
N ALA A 67 5.75 -2.73 10.53
CA ALA A 67 7.14 -2.77 11.00
C ALA A 67 7.27 -2.87 12.52
N ALA A 68 6.28 -2.39 13.29
CA ALA A 68 6.32 -2.42 14.76
C ALA A 68 6.41 -3.86 15.31
N PRO A 69 7.17 -4.14 16.39
CA PRO A 69 7.22 -5.45 17.02
C PRO A 69 5.81 -5.96 17.34
N ARG A 70 5.53 -7.25 17.09
CA ARG A 70 4.20 -7.85 17.28
C ARG A 70 3.64 -7.67 18.70
N LEU A 71 4.49 -7.42 19.69
CA LEU A 71 4.07 -7.09 21.06
C LEU A 71 3.18 -5.83 21.15
N HIS A 72 3.33 -4.86 20.25
CA HIS A 72 2.49 -3.65 20.21
C HIS A 72 1.16 -3.85 19.44
N ARG A 73 0.93 -5.04 18.90
CA ARG A 73 -0.24 -5.37 18.06
C ARG A 73 -1.22 -6.30 18.79
N SER A 74 -1.31 -6.17 20.13
CA SER A 74 -2.22 -6.97 20.96
C SER A 74 -3.67 -6.60 20.62
N PRO A 75 -4.60 -7.58 20.55
CA PRO A 75 -5.98 -7.38 20.09
C PRO A 75 -6.81 -6.45 20.98
#